data_AF-A0A6M0CV23-F1
#
_entry.id   AF-A0A6M0CV23-F1
#
_cell.length_a   1.000
_cell.length_b   1.000
_cell.length_c   1.000
_cell.angle_alpha   90.00
_cell.angle_beta   90.00
_cell.angle_gamma   90.00
#
_symmetry.space_group_name_H-M   'P 1'
#
loop_
_entity.id
_entity.type
_entity.pdbx_description
1 polymer ?
#
loop_
_entity_poly.entity_id
_entity_poly.type
_entity_poly.pdbx_seq_one_letter_code
_entity_poly.pdbx_strand_id
1 'polypeptide(L)'
;QLGKGKGNKIIGIPGDRVASREEFVTDLAVIPEGSTLVLQAGKRTLSLKGDDLEHYKGERGRRGNKLPRGFQRVDALLVESLG
;
A
#
# COMPACT_ATOMS: atom_id res chain seq x y z
N GLN A 1 11.38 21.25 8.84
CA GLN A 1 11.04 20.41 7.67
C GLN A 1 12.34 19.89 7.06
N LEU A 2 12.46 18.62 6.68
CA LEU A 2 13.71 18.06 6.14
C LEU A 2 13.95 18.57 4.71
N GLY A 3 14.95 19.42 4.49
CA GLY A 3 15.33 19.91 3.16
C GLY A 3 16.05 18.86 2.28
N LYS A 4 16.49 17.74 2.87
CA LYS A 4 17.04 16.52 2.24
C LYS A 4 17.36 15.47 3.32
N GLY A 5 17.51 14.20 2.94
CA GLY A 5 17.92 13.11 3.83
C GLY A 5 17.11 11.84 3.62
N LYS A 6 17.32 10.83 4.48
CA LYS A 6 16.61 9.53 4.42
C LYS A 6 15.08 9.64 4.64
N GLY A 7 14.60 10.79 5.09
CA GLY A 7 13.19 11.03 5.33
C GLY A 7 12.65 10.33 6.57
N ASN A 8 11.33 10.43 6.74
CA ASN A 8 10.60 9.77 7.81
C ASN A 8 10.03 8.44 7.34
N LYS A 9 9.95 7.46 8.25
CA LYS A 9 9.37 6.15 7.96
C LYS A 9 7.91 6.27 7.50
N ILE A 10 7.55 5.60 6.40
CA ILE A 10 6.19 5.50 5.87
C ILE A 10 5.51 4.22 6.36
N ILE A 11 6.15 3.06 6.16
CA ILE A 11 5.69 1.74 6.60
C ILE A 11 6.82 1.00 7.34
N GLY A 12 6.46 0.22 8.34
CA GLY A 12 7.39 -0.55 9.16
C GLY A 12 7.73 -1.89 8.53
N ILE A 13 8.92 -2.01 7.97
CA ILE A 13 9.49 -3.28 7.47
C ILE A 13 10.75 -3.60 8.28
N PRO A 14 10.94 -4.84 8.78
CA PRO A 14 12.16 -5.23 9.48
C PRO A 14 13.41 -4.96 8.63
N GLY A 15 14.44 -4.38 9.25
CA GLY A 15 15.62 -3.89 8.52
C GLY A 15 16.42 -5.01 7.85
N ASP A 16 16.51 -6.16 8.49
CA ASP A 16 17.10 -7.39 7.97
C ASP A 16 16.36 -7.91 6.71
N ARG A 17 15.02 -7.90 6.73
CA ARG A 17 14.19 -8.31 5.57
C ARG A 17 14.27 -7.36 4.39
N VAL A 18 14.40 -6.04 4.65
CA VAL A 18 14.67 -5.07 3.59
C VAL A 18 16.06 -5.29 2.99
N ALA A 19 17.07 -5.53 3.84
CA ALA A 19 18.44 -5.76 3.39
C ALA A 19 18.57 -7.02 2.52
N SER A 20 17.85 -8.10 2.86
CA SER A 20 17.80 -9.34 2.08
C SER A 20 16.86 -9.30 0.87
N ARG A 21 16.09 -8.21 0.70
CA ARG A 21 14.99 -8.09 -0.29
C ARG A 21 13.88 -9.14 -0.12
N GLU A 22 13.73 -9.72 1.06
CA GLU A 22 12.60 -10.60 1.39
C GLU A 22 11.30 -9.80 1.51
N GLU A 23 11.36 -8.62 2.13
CA GLU A 23 10.24 -7.68 2.23
C GLU A 23 10.71 -6.26 1.92
N PHE A 24 10.00 -5.57 1.05
CA PHE A 24 10.24 -4.17 0.72
C PHE A 24 8.96 -3.55 0.14
N VAL A 25 8.91 -2.22 0.06
CA VAL A 25 7.80 -1.52 -0.59
C VAL A 25 7.83 -1.81 -2.09
N THR A 26 6.78 -2.43 -2.62
CA THR A 26 6.65 -2.72 -4.05
C THR A 26 5.96 -1.57 -4.79
N ASP A 27 4.95 -0.97 -4.16
CA ASP A 27 4.09 0.03 -4.77
C ASP A 27 3.73 1.14 -3.78
N LEU A 28 3.45 2.32 -4.30
CA LEU A 28 2.97 3.47 -3.54
C LEU A 28 2.00 4.27 -4.40
N ALA A 29 0.83 4.58 -3.86
CA ALA A 29 -0.21 5.37 -4.53
C ALA A 29 -0.74 6.45 -3.59
N VAL A 30 -1.10 7.60 -4.17
CA VAL A 30 -1.89 8.63 -3.49
C VAL A 30 -3.33 8.43 -3.92
N ILE A 31 -4.24 8.32 -2.95
CA ILE A 31 -5.64 8.00 -3.17
C ILE A 31 -6.46 9.25 -2.80
N PRO A 32 -7.01 9.99 -3.77
CA PRO A 32 -7.93 11.07 -3.49
C PRO A 32 -9.15 10.58 -2.70
N GLU A 33 -9.75 11.48 -1.91
CA GLU A 33 -11.02 11.19 -1.25
C GLU A 33 -12.09 10.79 -2.28
N GLY A 34 -12.89 9.78 -1.95
CA GLY A 34 -13.94 9.25 -2.83
C GLY A 34 -13.45 8.36 -3.98
N SER A 35 -12.15 8.25 -4.24
CA SER A 35 -11.61 7.37 -5.28
C SER A 35 -11.59 5.89 -4.86
N THR A 36 -11.45 5.00 -5.85
CA THR A 36 -11.31 3.55 -5.64
C THR A 36 -9.87 3.13 -5.92
N LEU A 37 -9.26 2.39 -4.98
CA LEU A 37 -7.98 1.72 -5.23
C LEU A 37 -8.26 0.34 -5.82
N VAL A 38 -7.74 0.08 -7.01
CA VAL A 38 -7.88 -1.21 -7.69
C VAL A 38 -6.53 -1.92 -7.69
N LEU A 39 -6.50 -3.13 -7.12
CA LEU A 39 -5.35 -4.01 -7.11
C LEU A 39 -5.55 -5.14 -8.11
N GLN A 40 -4.54 -5.41 -8.92
CA GLN A 40 -4.47 -6.58 -9.79
C GLN A 40 -3.54 -7.62 -9.18
N ALA A 41 -4.00 -8.88 -9.11
CA ALA A 41 -3.23 -10.02 -8.63
C ALA A 41 -3.48 -11.23 -9.54
N GLY A 42 -2.58 -11.44 -10.49
CA GLY A 42 -2.74 -12.35 -11.61
C GLY A 42 -3.97 -11.99 -12.44
N LYS A 43 -4.93 -12.92 -12.53
CA LYS A 43 -6.21 -12.71 -13.25
C LYS A 43 -7.31 -12.13 -12.37
N ARG A 44 -7.02 -11.81 -11.11
CA ARG A 44 -7.99 -11.35 -10.13
C ARG A 44 -7.83 -9.86 -9.89
N THR A 45 -8.95 -9.21 -9.60
CA THR A 45 -9.00 -7.80 -9.23
C THR A 45 -9.65 -7.65 -7.87
N LEU A 46 -9.11 -6.76 -7.04
CA LEU A 46 -9.70 -6.30 -5.79
C LEU A 46 -9.87 -4.80 -5.86
N SER A 47 -11.10 -4.31 -5.73
CA SER A 47 -11.40 -2.88 -5.67
C SER A 47 -11.71 -2.52 -4.22
N LEU A 48 -10.99 -1.56 -3.66
CA LEU A 48 -11.16 -1.05 -2.31
C LEU A 48 -11.74 0.37 -2.39
N LYS A 49 -12.96 0.54 -1.90
CA LYS A 49 -13.62 1.85 -1.78
C LYS A 49 -13.38 2.44 -0.39
N GLY A 50 -13.87 3.65 -0.14
CA GLY A 50 -13.67 4.40 1.12
C GLY A 50 -13.79 3.53 2.37
N ASP A 51 -14.92 2.86 2.57
CA ASP A 51 -15.17 2.02 3.74
C ASP A 51 -14.21 0.82 3.84
N ASP A 52 -13.82 0.22 2.71
CA ASP A 52 -12.84 -0.87 2.69
C ASP A 52 -11.43 -0.35 3.04
N LEU A 53 -11.10 0.86 2.57
CA LEU A 53 -9.81 1.51 2.82
C LEU A 53 -9.65 1.90 4.30
N GLU A 54 -10.74 2.18 5.03
CA GLU A 54 -10.68 2.40 6.48
C GLU A 54 -10.00 1.24 7.22
N HIS A 55 -10.19 0.00 6.76
CA HIS A 55 -9.54 -1.18 7.35
C HIS A 55 -8.01 -1.14 7.22
N TYR A 56 -7.46 -0.42 6.23
CA TYR A 56 -6.02 -0.33 5.98
C TYR A 56 -5.41 1.00 6.45
N LYS A 57 -6.23 1.96 6.91
CA LYS A 57 -5.74 3.18 7.53
C LYS A 57 -5.12 2.86 8.89
N GLY A 58 -4.02 3.54 9.19
CA GLY A 58 -3.31 3.37 10.45
C GLY A 58 -2.22 4.41 10.63
N GLU A 59 -1.59 4.41 11.81
CA GLU A 59 -0.50 5.32 12.12
C GLU A 59 0.70 5.12 11.19
N ARG A 60 1.29 6.23 10.73
CA ARG A 60 2.48 6.22 9.88
C ARG A 60 3.63 5.45 10.55
N GLY A 61 4.28 4.57 9.79
CA GLY A 61 5.42 3.78 10.24
C GLY A 61 5.07 2.44 10.89
N ARG A 62 3.77 2.13 11.06
CA ARG A 62 3.29 0.79 11.40
C ARG A 62 3.44 -0.17 10.22
N ARG A 63 3.27 -1.47 10.46
CA ARG A 63 3.42 -2.53 9.45
C ARG A 63 2.28 -2.61 8.43
N GLY A 64 1.14 -1.98 8.73
CA GLY A 64 -0.08 -2.07 7.93
C GLY A 64 -0.81 -3.42 8.12
N ASN A 65 -2.03 -3.50 7.59
CA ASN A 65 -2.85 -4.71 7.58
C ASN A 65 -2.62 -5.49 6.29
N LYS A 66 -2.65 -6.83 6.38
CA LYS A 66 -2.47 -7.69 5.20
C LYS A 66 -3.71 -7.63 4.32
N LEU A 67 -3.50 -7.59 3.01
CA LEU A 67 -4.54 -7.87 2.03
C LEU A 67 -5.11 -9.29 2.24
N PRO A 68 -6.35 -9.55 1.79
CA PRO A 68 -6.94 -10.88 1.85
C PRO A 68 -6.07 -11.91 1.14
N ARG A 69 -6.14 -13.17 1.58
CA ARG A 69 -5.40 -14.25 0.91
C ARG A 69 -5.81 -14.32 -0.56
N GLY A 70 -4.82 -14.52 -1.43
CA GLY A 70 -5.00 -14.49 -2.88
C GLY A 70 -4.81 -13.13 -3.55
N PHE A 71 -4.67 -12.04 -2.78
CA PHE A 71 -4.33 -10.70 -3.27
C PHE A 71 -3.00 -10.17 -2.73
N GLN A 72 -2.23 -10.99 -2.02
CA GLN A 72 -0.95 -10.58 -1.40
C GLN A 72 0.23 -10.52 -2.40
N ARG A 73 0.03 -11.03 -3.62
CA ARG A 73 0.97 -10.87 -4.74
C ARG A 73 0.33 -9.89 -5.71
N VAL A 74 0.54 -8.60 -5.47
CA VAL A 74 0.03 -7.51 -6.30
C VAL A 74 0.96 -7.35 -7.50
N ASP A 75 0.38 -7.30 -8.69
CA ASP A 75 1.09 -7.05 -9.95
C ASP A 75 0.93 -5.60 -10.41
N ALA A 76 -0.18 -4.93 -10.06
CA ALA A 76 -0.41 -3.53 -10.36
C ALA A 76 -1.40 -2.85 -9.40
N LEU A 77 -1.25 -1.53 -9.24
CA LEU A 77 -2.20 -0.64 -8.57
C LEU A 77 -2.76 0.38 -9.58
N LEU A 78 -4.07 0.62 -9.53
CA LEU A 78 -4.73 1.72 -10.23
C LEU A 78 -5.56 2.53 -9.25
N VAL A 79 -5.59 3.85 -9.44
CA VAL A 79 -6.46 4.76 -8.69
C VAL A 79 -7.52 5.27 -9.64
N GLU A 80 -8.75 4.84 -9.45
CA GLU A 80 -9.90 5.24 -10.25
C GLU A 80 -10.61 6.39 -9.54
N SER A 81 -10.59 7.57 -10.13
CA SER A 81 -11.35 8.72 -9.62
C SER A 81 -12.80 8.60 -10.06
N LEU A 82 -13.73 8.88 -9.15
CA LEU A 82 -15.10 9.20 -9.56
C LEU A 82 -15.02 10.54 -10.31
N GLY A 83 -15.47 10.54 -11.57
CA GLY A 83 -15.54 11.76 -12.38
C GLY A 83 -16.52 12.78 -11.82
#